data_AF-A0A655CGP8-F1
#
_entry.id   AF-A0A655CGP8-F1
#
_cell.length_a   1.000
_cell.length_b   1.000
_cell.length_c   1.000
_cell.angle_alpha   90.00
_cell.angle_beta   90.00
_cell.angle_gamma   90.00
#
_symmetry.space_group_name_H-M   'P 1'
#
loop_
_entity.id
_entity.type
_entity.pdbx_description
1 polymer ?
#
loop_
_entity_poly.entity_id
_entity_poly.type
_entity_poly.pdbx_seq_one_letter_code
_entity_poly.pdbx_strand_id
1 'polypeptide(L)' 'MHRLDSVSLPWSVTVETTLPAVSVNLMAQSNADVISCRIIVNGAVKDERSETSPRALTSCQVSSG' A
#
# COMPACT_ATOMS: atom_id res chain seq x y z
N MET A 1 -6.01 -5.66 11.54
CA MET A 1 -6.59 -5.31 10.22
C MET A 1 -7.06 -3.87 10.29
N HIS A 2 -6.37 -2.98 9.58
CA HIS A 2 -6.78 -1.58 9.47
C HIS A 2 -7.45 -1.40 8.11
N ARG A 3 -8.69 -0.92 8.10
CA ARG A 3 -9.50 -0.73 6.89
C ARG A 3 -9.92 0.72 6.83
N LEU A 4 -9.74 1.32 5.66
CA LEU A 4 -10.18 2.67 5.34
C LEU A 4 -11.24 2.55 4.24
N ASP A 5 -12.42 3.09 4.49
CA ASP A 5 -13.51 3.11 3.52
C ASP A 5 -13.68 4.53 2.95
N SER A 6 -13.97 4.63 1.65
CA SER A 6 -14.27 5.88 0.95
C SER A 6 -13.21 7.00 1.07
N VAL A 7 -11.93 6.63 1.17
CA VAL A 7 -10.82 7.60 1.16
C VAL A 7 -10.57 8.15 -0.24
N SER A 8 -10.21 9.43 -0.33
CA SER A 8 -9.76 10.05 -1.57
C SER A 8 -8.33 9.62 -1.91
N LEU A 9 -8.08 9.34 -3.18
CA LEU A 9 -6.74 9.10 -3.70
C LEU A 9 -6.10 10.42 -4.18
N PRO A 10 -4.76 10.58 -4.10
CA PRO A 10 -3.83 9.68 -3.41
C PRO A 10 -3.82 9.92 -1.89
N TRP A 11 -3.79 8.84 -1.08
CA TRP A 11 -3.60 8.91 0.37
C TRP A 11 -2.27 8.28 0.78
N SER A 12 -1.78 8.62 1.97
CA SER A 12 -0.56 8.04 2.54
C SER A 12 -0.71 7.88 4.05
N VAL A 13 -0.04 6.87 4.61
CA VAL A 13 0.08 6.63 6.06
C VAL A 13 1.54 6.37 6.38
N THR A 14 2.04 7.00 7.44
CA THR A 14 3.38 6.74 7.96
C THR A 14 3.25 6.00 9.28
N VAL A 15 3.98 4.89 9.41
CA VAL A 15 4.01 4.07 10.63
C VAL A 15 5.46 4.02 11.11
N GLU A 16 5.68 4.51 12.32
CA GLU A 16 6.97 4.42 12.99
C GLU A 16 6.97 3.23 13.95
N THR A 17 8.05 2.46 13.94
CA THR A 17 8.18 1.26 14.76
C THR A 17 9.65 0.98 15.04
N THR A 18 9.94 0.52 16.26
CA THR A 18 11.27 0.08 16.69
C THR A 18 11.41 -1.44 16.67
N LEU A 19 10.38 -2.15 16.20
CA LEU A 19 10.43 -3.60 16.08
C LEU A 19 11.46 -4.00 15.03
N PRO A 20 12.28 -5.04 15.29
CA PRO A 20 13.29 -5.50 14.34
C PRO A 20 12.67 -6.07 13.07
N ALA A 21 11.44 -6.60 13.19
CA ALA A 21 10.70 -7.15 12.07
C ALA A 21 9.30 -6.53 11.95
N VAL A 22 8.90 -6.23 10.71
CA VAL A 22 7.61 -5.62 10.38
C VAL A 22 7.11 -6.23 9.08
N SER A 23 5.88 -6.74 9.11
CA SER A 23 5.19 -7.21 7.91
C SER A 23 4.00 -6.31 7.62
N VAL A 24 3.95 -5.74 6.42
CA VAL A 24 2.83 -4.93 5.95
C VAL A 24 2.26 -5.58 4.70
N ASN A 25 0.94 -5.71 4.66
CA ASN A 25 0.18 -6.05 3.47
C ASN A 25 -0.86 -4.94 3.26
N LEU A 26 -0.80 -4.29 2.10
CA LEU A 26 -1.68 -3.22 1.69
C LEU A 26 -2.48 -3.68 0.49
N MET A 27 -3.80 -3.70 0.62
CA MET A 27 -4.73 -3.96 -0.47
C MET A 27 -5.54 -2.70 -0.74
N ALA A 28 -5.61 -2.28 -2.00
CA ALA A 28 -6.35 -1.10 -2.39
C ALA A 28 -7.20 -1.39 -3.62
N GLN A 29 -8.47 -0.99 -3.56
CA GLN A 29 -9.43 -1.10 -4.66
C GLN A 29 -9.93 0.30 -5.01
N SER A 30 -9.97 0.60 -6.30
CA SER A 30 -10.54 1.85 -6.82
C SER A 30 -11.58 1.53 -7.88
N ASN A 31 -12.56 2.41 -8.04
CA ASN A 31 -13.46 2.40 -9.20
C ASN A 31 -12.83 3.08 -10.44
N ALA A 32 -11.67 3.71 -10.28
CA ALA A 32 -10.89 4.23 -11.39
C ALA A 32 -10.21 3.10 -12.18
N ASP A 33 -9.81 3.42 -13.41
CA ASP A 33 -9.17 2.45 -14.32
C ASP A 33 -7.76 2.07 -13.89
N VAL A 34 -7.08 2.93 -13.11
CA VAL A 34 -5.71 2.72 -12.65
C VAL A 34 -5.63 2.94 -11.15
N ILE A 35 -4.96 2.02 -10.45
CA ILE A 35 -4.57 2.22 -9.05
C ILE A 35 -3.14 1.74 -8.84
N SER A 36 -2.39 2.50 -8.07
CA SER A 36 -1.02 2.15 -7.66
C SER A 36 -0.91 2.11 -6.14
N CYS A 37 -0.13 1.17 -5.63
CA CYS A 37 0.31 1.13 -4.23
C CYS A 37 1.83 1.23 -4.17
N ARG A 38 2.34 1.85 -3.10
CA ARG A 38 3.78 1.95 -2.85
C ARG A 38 4.07 1.88 -1.36
N ILE A 39 5.06 1.06 -0.99
CA ILE A 39 5.56 0.92 0.37
C ILE A 39 7.01 1.41 0.41
N ILE A 40 7.30 2.33 1.33
CA ILE A 40 8.64 2.90 1.55
C ILE A 40 9.08 2.53 2.97
N VAL A 41 10.26 1.93 3.11
CA VAL A 41 10.89 1.61 4.41
C VAL A 41 12.26 2.23 4.43
N ASN A 42 12.54 3.06 5.44
CA ASN A 42 13.81 3.78 5.59
C ASN A 42 14.22 4.55 4.32
N GLY A 43 13.25 5.19 3.66
CA GLY A 43 13.46 5.94 2.42
C GLY A 43 13.61 5.10 1.14
N ALA A 44 13.63 3.77 1.23
CA ALA A 44 13.71 2.88 0.07
C ALA A 44 12.33 2.31 -0.29
N VAL A 45 11.98 2.36 -1.59
CA VAL A 45 10.80 1.66 -2.11
C VAL A 45 11.04 0.16 -1.97
N LYS A 46 10.18 -0.50 -1.18
CA LYS A 46 10.25 -1.95 -0.95
C LYS A 46 9.30 -2.72 -1.85
N ASP A 47 8.16 -2.11 -2.16
CA ASP A 47 7.21 -2.66 -3.13
C ASP A 47 6.43 -1.51 -3.76
N GLU A 48 6.22 -1.60 -5.06
CA GLU A 48 5.38 -0.69 -5.83
C GLU A 48 4.68 -1.50 -6.91
N ARG A 49 3.35 -1.41 -6.94
CA ARG A 49 2.51 -2.12 -7.91
C ARG A 49 1.52 -1.14 -8.50
N SER A 50 1.19 -1.36 -9.76
CA SER A 50 0.16 -0.63 -10.47
C SER A 50 -0.72 -1.65 -11.18
N GLU A 51 -2.03 -1.48 -11.04
CA GLU A 51 -3.04 -2.30 -11.70
C GLU A 51 -3.88 -1.40 -12.61
N THR A 52 -4.21 -1.91 -13.80
CA THR A 52 -5.06 -1.21 -14.77
C THR A 52 -6.23 -2.12 -15.15
N SER A 53 -7.40 -1.84 -14.60
CA SER A 53 -8.60 -2.64 -14.81
C SER A 53 -9.85 -1.84 -14.46
N PRO A 54 -11.00 -2.09 -15.12
CA PRO A 54 -12.29 -1.62 -14.61
C PRO A 54 -12.52 -2.18 -13.20
N ARG A 55 -12.45 -1.31 -12.20
CA ARG A 55 -12.37 -1.65 -10.76
C ARG A 55 -11.00 -2.22 -10.33
N ALA A 56 -9.94 -1.47 -10.62
CA ALA A 56 -8.57 -1.88 -10.34
C ALA A 56 -8.36 -2.24 -8.86
N LEU A 57 -7.71 -3.39 -8.64
CA LEU A 57 -7.35 -3.93 -7.33
C LEU A 57 -5.84 -4.17 -7.31
N THR A 58 -5.12 -3.52 -6.41
CA THR A 58 -3.68 -3.72 -6.25
C THR A 58 -3.34 -4.22 -4.85
N SER A 59 -2.25 -4.96 -4.74
CA SER A 59 -1.70 -5.40 -3.46
C SER A 59 -0.19 -5.18 -3.40
N CYS A 60 0.26 -4.51 -2.35
CA CYS A 60 1.68 -4.32 -2.03
C CYS A 60 1.99 -5.00 -0.71
N GLN A 61 3.18 -5.57 -0.59
CA GLN A 61 3.60 -6.22 0.64
C GLN A 61 5.10 -6.06 0.91
N VAL A 62 5.44 -5.95 2.19
CA VAL A 62 6.83 -6.00 2.64
C VAL A 62 6.93 -6.84 3.90
N SER A 63 8.04 -7.55 4.03
CA SER A 63 8.51 -8.12 5.28
C SER A 63 9.93 -7.58 5.48
N SER A 64 10.15 -6.81 6.54
CA SER A 64 11.49 -6.45 7.00
C SER A 64 11.82 -7.28 8.21
N GLY A 65 13.08 -7.74 8.31
CA GLY A 65 13.65 -8.48 9.43
C GLY A 65 15.17 -8.38 9.38
#